data_AF-A0A1R3UI27-F1
#
_entry.id   AF-A0A1R3UI27-F1
#
_cell.length_a   1.000
_cell.length_b   1.000
_cell.length_c   1.000
_cell.angle_alpha   90.00
_cell.angle_beta   90.00
_cell.angle_gamma   90.00
#
_symmetry.space_group_name_H-M   'P 1'
#
loop_
_entity.id
_entity.type
_entity.pdbx_description
1 polymer ?
#
loop_
_entity_poly.entity_id
_entity_poly.type
_entity_poly.pdbx_seq_one_letter_code
_entity_poly.pdbx_strand_id
1 'polypeptide(L)'
;MFRRGVRRHRTPDDGDEAVRARMERQGILDLPDKTFHVLLWEPALRIRLGPDVVMVEQLSRVITEIARERVEIGVIPMAMSMDVVPSHGFWIFDDDRVLVETIGAELCLTEEVAVTPYVRMFDELSRSALRGLAAIRLVESVRRDLGGGAQTSPDRK
;
A
#
# COMPACT_ATOMS: atom_id res chain seq x y z
N MET A 1 1.83 13.36 -2.31
CA MET A 1 0.52 12.68 -2.13
C MET A 1 -0.35 13.33 -1.05
N PHE A 2 0.18 13.82 0.07
CA PHE A 2 -0.63 14.48 1.13
C PHE A 2 -1.32 15.78 0.68
N ARG A 3 -0.71 16.56 -0.21
CA ARG A 3 -1.28 17.85 -0.68
C ARG A 3 -2.57 17.74 -1.52
N ARG A 4 -2.99 16.54 -1.94
CA ARG A 4 -4.21 16.34 -2.77
C ARG A 4 -5.38 15.74 -1.98
N GLY A 5 -5.13 15.01 -0.90
CA GLY A 5 -6.16 14.60 0.07
C GLY A 5 -6.65 15.78 0.93
N VAL A 6 -5.73 16.69 1.27
CA VAL A 6 -5.99 17.91 2.06
C VAL A 6 -6.90 18.94 1.35
N ARG A 7 -7.22 18.76 0.05
CA ARG A 7 -8.17 19.67 -0.64
C ARG A 7 -9.65 19.41 -0.33
N ARG A 8 -10.00 18.29 0.30
CA ARG A 8 -11.42 17.96 0.53
C ARG A 8 -11.97 18.48 1.85
N HIS A 9 -11.12 18.81 2.82
CA HIS A 9 -11.54 19.38 4.09
C HIS A 9 -10.74 20.65 4.35
N ARG A 10 -11.43 21.79 4.44
CA ARG A 10 -10.87 23.09 4.87
C ARG A 10 -10.55 23.03 6.37
N THR A 11 -9.55 22.24 6.75
CA THR A 11 -9.01 22.24 8.12
C THR A 11 -7.56 22.74 8.05
N PRO A 12 -7.16 23.73 8.86
CA PRO A 12 -5.79 24.26 8.82
C PRO A 12 -4.80 23.20 9.33
N ASP A 13 -3.75 22.96 8.55
CA ASP A 13 -2.45 22.43 8.98
C ASP A 13 -2.34 20.99 9.56
N ASP A 14 -3.30 20.12 9.30
CA ASP A 14 -3.31 18.73 9.81
C ASP A 14 -2.49 17.71 8.96
N GLY A 15 -1.77 18.21 7.95
CA GLY A 15 -1.04 17.38 7.00
C GLY A 15 0.25 16.80 7.59
N ASP A 16 1.01 17.63 8.30
CA ASP A 16 2.33 17.26 8.82
C ASP A 16 2.23 16.41 10.09
N GLU A 17 1.16 16.55 10.87
CA GLU A 17 0.87 15.69 12.01
C GLU A 17 0.43 14.29 11.57
N ALA A 18 -0.47 14.18 10.60
CA ALA A 18 -0.86 12.89 10.02
C ALA A 18 0.33 12.18 9.32
N VAL A 19 1.22 12.94 8.67
CA VAL A 19 2.46 12.41 8.10
C VAL A 19 3.41 11.93 9.19
N ARG A 20 3.59 12.71 10.26
CA ARG A 20 4.47 12.36 11.38
C ARG A 20 3.98 11.13 12.13
N ALA A 21 2.70 11.04 12.44
CA ALA A 21 2.10 9.83 13.03
C ALA A 21 2.30 8.59 12.13
N ARG A 22 2.22 8.77 10.81
CA ARG A 22 2.51 7.71 9.83
C ARG A 22 4.00 7.35 9.76
N MET A 23 4.90 8.33 9.92
CA MET A 23 6.35 8.11 9.97
C MET A 23 6.78 7.44 11.28
N GLU A 24 6.18 7.80 12.42
CA GLU A 24 6.37 7.08 13.69
C GLU A 24 5.89 5.63 13.59
N ARG A 25 4.78 5.38 12.89
CA ARG A 25 4.34 4.01 12.54
C ARG A 25 5.28 3.29 11.59
N GLN A 26 6.05 3.98 10.76
CA GLN A 26 7.09 3.35 9.92
C GLN A 26 8.28 2.86 10.75
N GLY A 27 8.60 3.51 11.87
CA GLY A 27 9.65 3.04 12.80
C GLY A 27 9.33 1.69 13.48
N ILE A 28 8.06 1.28 13.46
CA ILE A 28 7.62 -0.04 13.97
C ILE A 28 8.15 -1.17 13.09
N LEU A 29 8.38 -0.92 11.78
CA LEU A 29 8.94 -1.90 10.84
C LEU A 29 10.40 -2.27 11.14
N ASP A 30 11.10 -1.45 11.94
CA ASP A 30 12.49 -1.66 12.33
C ASP A 30 12.65 -2.33 13.71
N LEU A 31 11.54 -2.65 14.39
CA LEU A 31 11.59 -3.34 15.69
C LEU A 31 12.04 -4.81 15.51
N PRO A 32 13.11 -5.26 16.19
CA PRO A 32 13.75 -6.55 15.92
C PRO A 32 12.88 -7.77 16.24
N ASP A 33 11.88 -7.62 17.10
CA ASP A 33 10.99 -8.71 17.55
C ASP A 33 9.61 -8.70 16.86
N LYS A 34 9.50 -8.01 15.71
CA LYS A 34 8.24 -7.90 14.95
C LYS A 34 8.40 -8.43 13.54
N THR A 35 7.45 -9.28 13.14
CA THR A 35 7.34 -9.79 11.76
C THR A 35 6.24 -9.05 11.02
N PHE A 36 6.52 -8.64 9.79
CA PHE A 36 5.58 -7.92 8.95
C PHE A 36 5.32 -8.69 7.67
N HIS A 37 4.04 -8.98 7.42
CA HIS A 37 3.55 -9.49 6.15
C HIS A 37 2.74 -8.38 5.49
N VAL A 38 3.19 -7.92 4.33
CA VAL A 38 2.56 -6.80 3.62
C VAL A 38 2.07 -7.28 2.27
N LEU A 39 0.80 -7.01 1.96
CA LEU A 39 0.23 -7.27 0.64
C LEU A 39 -0.04 -5.95 -0.07
N LEU A 40 0.51 -5.81 -1.27
CA LEU A 40 0.28 -4.67 -2.16
C LEU A 40 -0.62 -5.09 -3.31
N TRP A 41 -1.62 -4.28 -3.62
CA TRP A 41 -2.49 -4.53 -4.77
C TRP A 41 -1.93 -3.85 -6.02
N GLU A 42 -1.75 -4.58 -7.12
CA GLU A 42 -1.16 -4.06 -8.36
C GLU A 42 -1.83 -2.76 -8.86
N PRO A 43 -3.17 -2.62 -8.89
CA PRO A 43 -3.82 -1.36 -9.24
C PRO A 43 -3.30 -0.18 -8.44
N ALA A 44 -3.04 -0.33 -7.13
CA ALA A 44 -2.51 0.76 -6.32
C ALA A 44 -1.14 1.23 -6.80
N LEU A 45 -0.31 0.33 -7.31
CA LEU A 45 1.01 0.65 -7.89
C LEU A 45 0.89 1.38 -9.24
N ARG A 46 -0.23 1.20 -9.95
CA ARG A 46 -0.50 1.81 -11.27
C ARG A 46 -1.17 3.18 -11.18
N ILE A 47 -1.73 3.57 -10.04
CA ILE A 47 -2.42 4.88 -9.91
C ILE A 47 -1.39 6.02 -9.94
N ARG A 48 -1.57 6.96 -10.87
CA ARG A 48 -0.72 8.16 -11.02
C ARG A 48 -1.14 9.27 -10.07
N LEU A 49 -0.49 9.34 -8.91
CA LEU A 49 -0.80 10.30 -7.85
C LEU A 49 0.15 11.52 -7.83
N GLY A 50 1.19 11.50 -8.66
CA GLY A 50 2.18 12.55 -8.80
C GLY A 50 2.92 12.46 -10.15
N PRO A 51 3.94 13.30 -10.35
CA PRO A 51 4.77 13.26 -11.55
C PRO A 51 5.38 11.87 -11.78
N ASP A 52 5.49 11.45 -13.03
CA ASP A 52 5.99 10.11 -13.39
C ASP A 52 7.40 9.85 -12.80
N VAL A 53 8.29 10.85 -12.76
CA VAL A 53 9.62 10.74 -12.14
C VAL A 53 9.54 10.35 -10.66
N VAL A 54 8.62 10.95 -9.91
CA VAL A 54 8.42 10.64 -8.48
C VAL A 54 7.84 9.23 -8.33
N MET A 55 6.87 8.86 -9.18
CA MET A 55 6.27 7.53 -9.14
C MET A 55 7.31 6.42 -9.45
N VAL A 56 8.23 6.66 -10.38
CA VAL A 56 9.32 5.73 -10.71
C VAL A 56 10.28 5.53 -9.53
N GLU A 57 10.62 6.60 -8.81
CA GLU A 57 11.43 6.51 -7.58
C GLU A 57 10.71 5.72 -6.49
N GLN A 58 9.42 5.97 -6.28
CA GLN A 58 8.61 5.22 -5.30
C GLN A 58 8.57 3.72 -5.61
N LEU A 59 8.38 3.34 -6.88
CA LEU A 59 8.37 1.92 -7.27
C LEU A 59 9.76 1.28 -7.14
N SER A 60 10.84 2.04 -7.39
CA SER A 60 12.21 1.58 -7.12
C SER A 60 12.43 1.29 -5.64
N ARG A 61 11.85 2.10 -4.75
CA ARG A 61 11.88 1.86 -3.31
C ARG A 61 11.11 0.60 -2.93
N VAL A 62 9.92 0.39 -3.50
CA VAL A 62 9.13 -0.85 -3.29
C VAL A 62 9.92 -2.09 -3.70
N ILE A 63 10.59 -2.08 -4.86
CA ILE A 63 11.44 -3.18 -5.30
C ILE A 63 12.56 -3.47 -4.28
N THR A 64 13.20 -2.42 -3.77
CA THR A 64 14.26 -2.55 -2.76
C THR A 64 13.74 -3.19 -1.47
N GLU A 65 12.53 -2.83 -1.03
CA GLU A 65 11.93 -3.41 0.19
C GLU A 65 11.46 -4.86 -0.03
N ILE A 66 10.94 -5.21 -1.21
CA ILE A 66 10.61 -6.62 -1.53
C ILE A 66 11.87 -7.50 -1.48
N ALA A 67 13.04 -6.95 -1.82
CA ALA A 67 14.31 -7.66 -1.76
C ALA A 67 14.92 -7.77 -0.36
N ARG A 68 14.37 -7.08 0.65
CA ARG A 68 14.86 -7.15 2.03
C ARG A 68 14.22 -8.31 2.77
N GLU A 69 15.01 -9.07 3.52
CA GLU A 69 14.57 -10.24 4.27
C GLU A 69 13.78 -9.92 5.55
N ARG A 70 13.65 -8.64 5.93
CA ARG A 70 12.96 -8.22 7.16
C ARG A 70 11.43 -8.13 7.03
N VAL A 71 10.91 -7.93 5.82
CA VAL A 71 9.48 -7.76 5.57
C VAL A 71 9.09 -8.69 4.44
N GLU A 72 8.10 -9.55 4.68
CA GLU A 72 7.56 -10.38 3.62
C GLU A 72 6.54 -9.57 2.83
N ILE A 73 6.95 -9.09 1.65
CA ILE A 73 6.08 -8.31 0.78
C ILE A 73 5.56 -9.19 -0.36
N GLY A 74 4.24 -9.33 -0.43
CA GLY A 74 3.51 -9.91 -1.54
C GLY A 74 2.86 -8.85 -2.42
N VAL A 75 2.69 -9.14 -3.71
CA VAL A 75 1.96 -8.28 -4.64
C VAL A 75 0.84 -9.07 -5.31
N ILE A 76 -0.40 -8.60 -5.14
CA ILE A 76 -1.62 -9.21 -5.68
C ILE A 76 -1.82 -8.69 -7.11
N PRO A 77 -1.69 -9.55 -8.14
CA PRO A 77 -1.78 -9.12 -9.54
C PRO A 77 -3.24 -8.89 -9.98
N MET A 78 -3.44 -7.98 -10.94
CA MET A 78 -4.75 -7.68 -11.52
C MET A 78 -5.37 -8.85 -12.28
N ALA A 79 -4.52 -9.71 -12.86
CA ALA A 79 -4.96 -10.80 -13.73
C ALA A 79 -5.54 -12.01 -12.97
N MET A 80 -5.64 -11.94 -11.64
CA MET A 80 -6.15 -13.04 -10.82
C MET A 80 -7.66 -12.95 -10.63
N SER A 81 -8.35 -14.10 -10.70
CA SER A 81 -9.72 -14.22 -10.22
C SER A 81 -9.70 -14.08 -8.70
N MET A 82 -10.28 -12.99 -8.20
CA MET A 82 -10.37 -12.74 -6.77
C MET A 82 -11.81 -12.99 -6.31
N ASP A 83 -11.97 -13.88 -5.35
CA ASP A 83 -13.26 -14.07 -4.67
C ASP A 83 -13.57 -12.89 -3.74
N VAL A 84 -12.54 -12.12 -3.36
CA VAL A 84 -12.68 -10.95 -2.51
C VAL A 84 -11.81 -9.78 -2.96
N VAL A 85 -12.40 -8.58 -2.97
CA VAL A 85 -11.74 -7.36 -3.44
C VAL A 85 -11.26 -6.53 -2.25
N PRO A 86 -9.96 -6.16 -2.18
CA PRO A 86 -9.47 -5.26 -1.15
C PRO A 86 -10.09 -3.87 -1.35
N SER A 87 -11.13 -3.58 -0.57
CA SER A 87 -11.94 -2.36 -0.69
C SER A 87 -11.25 -1.13 -0.07
N HIS A 88 -10.40 -1.36 0.93
CA HIS A 88 -9.62 -0.37 1.65
C HIS A 88 -8.36 -1.01 2.25
N GLY A 89 -7.40 -0.19 2.64
CA GLY A 89 -6.22 -0.64 3.38
C GLY A 89 -6.54 -0.86 4.86
N PHE A 90 -5.95 -1.88 5.45
CA PHE A 90 -6.09 -2.20 6.87
C PHE A 90 -4.80 -2.80 7.43
N TRP A 91 -4.65 -2.77 8.75
CA TRP A 91 -3.58 -3.43 9.49
C TRP A 91 -4.17 -4.44 10.46
N ILE A 92 -3.54 -5.60 10.61
CA ILE A 92 -3.86 -6.60 11.62
C ILE A 92 -2.68 -6.64 12.60
N PHE A 93 -2.99 -6.64 13.90
CA PHE A 93 -2.03 -6.84 14.97
C PHE A 93 -2.42 -8.10 15.73
N ASP A 94 -1.49 -9.05 15.82
CA ASP A 94 -1.60 -10.27 16.64
C ASP A 94 -2.93 -11.05 16.48
N ASP A 95 -3.59 -10.93 15.33
CA ASP A 95 -4.90 -11.49 14.98
C ASP A 95 -6.08 -11.12 15.91
N ASP A 96 -5.90 -10.14 16.80
CA ASP A 96 -6.92 -9.70 17.78
C ASP A 96 -7.36 -8.24 17.59
N ARG A 97 -6.65 -7.50 16.74
CA ARG A 97 -6.92 -6.08 16.49
C ARG A 97 -6.74 -5.70 15.03
N VAL A 98 -7.74 -5.00 14.49
CA VAL A 98 -7.70 -4.44 13.13
C VAL A 98 -7.77 -2.92 13.18
N LEU A 99 -6.90 -2.27 12.40
CA LEU A 99 -6.92 -0.84 12.19
C LEU A 99 -7.27 -0.52 10.74
N VAL A 100 -8.29 0.31 10.54
CA VAL A 100 -8.68 0.81 9.23
C VAL A 100 -8.59 2.33 9.23
N GLU A 101 -7.73 2.88 8.39
CA GLU A 101 -7.68 4.31 8.17
C GLU A 101 -8.68 4.69 7.08
N THR A 102 -9.68 5.50 7.43
CA THR A 102 -10.65 6.06 6.48
C THR A 102 -10.34 7.54 6.21
N ILE A 103 -11.10 8.15 5.30
CA ILE A 103 -10.85 9.55 4.88
C ILE A 103 -10.98 10.54 6.05
N GLY A 104 -11.83 10.26 7.05
CA GLY A 104 -12.12 11.19 8.14
C GLY A 104 -11.90 10.64 9.55
N ALA A 105 -11.58 9.36 9.70
CA ALA A 105 -11.40 8.72 11.00
C ALA A 105 -10.58 7.44 10.91
N GLU A 106 -10.01 7.04 12.04
CA GLU A 106 -9.40 5.74 12.24
C GLU A 106 -10.40 4.83 12.95
N LEU A 107 -10.66 3.65 12.38
CA LEU A 107 -11.51 2.63 12.97
C LEU A 107 -10.62 1.55 13.58
N CYS A 108 -10.76 1.31 14.88
CA CYS A 108 -10.08 0.25 15.62
C CYS A 108 -11.10 -0.83 16.01
N LEU A 109 -10.89 -2.05 15.54
CA LEU A 109 -11.73 -3.20 15.83
C LEU A 109 -10.96 -4.16 16.74
N THR A 110 -11.57 -4.55 17.86
CA THR A 110 -10.99 -5.50 18.83
C THR A 110 -11.93 -6.66 19.15
N GLU A 111 -13.18 -6.59 18.69
CA GLU A 111 -14.16 -7.66 18.88
C GLU A 111 -13.88 -8.79 17.88
N GLU A 112 -13.80 -10.04 18.36
CA GLU A 112 -13.44 -11.22 17.54
C GLU A 112 -14.30 -11.35 16.27
N VAL A 113 -15.61 -11.09 16.40
CA VAL A 113 -16.57 -11.12 15.27
C VAL A 113 -16.28 -10.08 14.20
N ALA A 114 -15.66 -8.95 14.57
CA ALA A 114 -15.29 -7.89 13.65
C ALA A 114 -13.88 -8.09 13.07
N VAL A 115 -12.97 -8.75 13.81
CA VAL A 115 -11.59 -9.03 13.39
C VAL A 115 -11.52 -10.23 12.44
N THR A 116 -12.26 -11.30 12.73
CA THR A 116 -12.23 -12.57 11.97
C THR A 116 -12.36 -12.41 10.45
N PRO A 117 -13.26 -11.56 9.91
CA PRO A 117 -13.37 -11.38 8.46
C PRO A 117 -12.11 -10.77 7.82
N TYR A 118 -11.38 -9.90 8.53
CA TYR A 118 -10.16 -9.28 8.02
C TYR A 118 -8.99 -10.26 7.97
N VAL A 119 -8.86 -11.12 9.00
CA VAL A 119 -7.84 -12.18 9.02
C VAL A 119 -8.08 -13.14 7.83
N ARG A 120 -9.33 -13.60 7.65
CA ARG A 120 -9.68 -14.48 6.52
C ARG A 120 -9.41 -13.85 5.17
N MET A 121 -9.80 -12.58 5.00
CA MET A 121 -9.52 -11.80 3.80
C MET A 121 -8.01 -11.73 3.52
N PHE A 122 -7.21 -11.42 4.54
CA PHE A 122 -5.77 -11.33 4.40
C PHE A 122 -5.17 -12.67 3.95
N ASP A 123 -5.59 -13.78 4.57
CA ASP A 123 -5.14 -15.13 4.20
C ASP A 123 -5.51 -15.49 2.76
N GLU A 124 -6.73 -15.17 2.33
CA GLU A 124 -7.20 -15.38 0.95
C GLU A 124 -6.35 -14.59 -0.06
N LEU A 125 -6.17 -13.30 0.17
CA LEU A 125 -5.34 -12.44 -0.68
C LEU A 125 -3.86 -12.87 -0.65
N SER A 126 -3.37 -13.36 0.49
CA SER A 126 -2.00 -13.83 0.68
C SER A 126 -1.70 -15.04 -0.20
N ARG A 127 -2.64 -15.99 -0.34
CA ARG A 127 -2.50 -17.15 -1.25
C ARG A 127 -2.38 -16.74 -2.72
N SER A 128 -3.01 -15.62 -3.06
CA SER A 128 -3.04 -15.03 -4.39
C SER A 128 -1.83 -14.15 -4.71
N ALA A 129 -0.99 -13.80 -3.73
CA ALA A 129 0.08 -12.84 -3.91
C ALA A 129 1.36 -13.44 -4.50
N LEU A 130 1.91 -12.77 -5.49
CA LEU A 130 3.27 -13.01 -5.98
C LEU A 130 4.28 -12.55 -4.93
N ARG A 131 5.40 -13.27 -4.78
CA ARG A 131 6.46 -12.95 -3.82
C ARG A 131 7.85 -13.00 -4.46
N GLY A 132 8.83 -12.42 -3.78
CA GLY A 132 10.23 -12.41 -4.19
C GLY A 132 10.41 -11.91 -5.62
N LEU A 133 11.17 -12.64 -6.43
CA LEU A 133 11.49 -12.21 -7.80
C LEU A 133 10.25 -12.05 -8.70
N ALA A 134 9.18 -12.83 -8.49
CA ALA A 134 7.95 -12.68 -9.26
C ALA A 134 7.24 -11.35 -8.96
N ALA A 135 7.21 -10.96 -7.69
CA ALA A 135 6.70 -9.64 -7.27
C ALA A 135 7.57 -8.51 -7.85
N ILE A 136 8.90 -8.62 -7.74
CA ILE A 136 9.84 -7.62 -8.28
C ILE A 136 9.60 -7.39 -9.78
N ARG A 137 9.48 -8.47 -10.57
CA ARG A 137 9.21 -8.36 -12.01
C ARG A 137 7.89 -7.67 -12.33
N LEU A 138 6.85 -7.92 -11.54
CA LEU A 138 5.57 -7.24 -11.69
C LEU A 138 5.73 -5.73 -11.42
N VAL A 139 6.36 -5.34 -10.31
CA VAL A 139 6.58 -3.93 -9.95
C VAL A 139 7.47 -3.23 -10.98
N GLU A 140 8.52 -3.90 -11.49
CA GLU A 140 9.36 -3.40 -12.57
C GLU A 140 8.59 -3.17 -13.87
N SER A 141 7.62 -4.05 -14.19
CA SER A 141 6.76 -3.84 -15.35
C SER A 141 5.95 -2.55 -15.22
N VAL A 142 5.32 -2.33 -14.05
CA VAL A 142 4.58 -1.10 -13.77
C VAL A 142 5.48 0.13 -13.85
N ARG A 143 6.70 0.04 -13.31
CA ARG A 143 7.69 1.12 -13.35
C ARG A 143 8.11 1.47 -14.78
N ARG A 144 8.30 0.47 -15.65
CA ARG A 144 8.61 0.69 -17.07
C ARG A 144 7.43 1.33 -17.82
N ASP A 145 6.21 0.89 -17.56
CA ASP A 145 5.01 1.47 -18.17
C ASP A 145 4.87 2.97 -17.86
N LEU A 146 5.24 3.38 -16.64
CA LEU A 146 5.29 4.79 -16.24
C LEU A 146 6.41 5.55 -16.94
N GLY A 147 7.62 4.98 -17.01
CA GLY A 147 8.76 5.61 -17.68
C GLY A 147 8.58 5.76 -19.19
N GLY A 148 7.87 4.83 -19.84
CA GLY A 148 7.56 4.88 -21.28
C GLY A 148 6.42 5.84 -21.65
N GLY A 149 5.58 6.24 -20.69
CA GLY A 149 4.49 7.19 -20.90
C GLY A 149 4.94 8.64 -21.11
N ALA A 150 6.16 8.99 -20.71
CA ALA A 150 6.71 10.34 -20.80
C ALA A 150 6.97 10.82 -22.25
N GLN A 151 6.82 9.96 -23.26
CA GLN A 151 6.96 10.31 -24.68
C GLN A 151 5.64 10.66 -25.39
N THR A 152 4.47 10.57 -24.74
CA THR A 152 3.18 10.80 -25.42
C THR A 152 2.21 11.67 -24.60
N SER A 153 2.48 12.97 -24.54
CA SER A 153 1.39 13.95 -24.48
C SER A 153 1.84 15.26 -25.14
N PRO A 154 1.39 15.57 -26.37
CA PRO A 154 1.40 16.93 -26.86
C PRO A 154 0.36 17.74 -26.10
N ASP A 155 0.61 19.04 -26.03
CA ASP A 155 -0.19 20.10 -25.41
C ASP A 155 -1.69 19.82 -25.25
N ARG A 156 -2.21 20.11 -24.05
CA ARG A 156 -3.60 20.53 -23.91
C ARG A 156 -3.70 21.75 -23.00
N LYS A 157 -3.79 22.91 -23.66
CA LYS A 157 -4.43 24.13 -23.15
C LYS A 157 -5.93 23.89 -22.95
#